data_AF-A0A453P3H3-F1
#
_entry.id   AF-A0A453P3H3-F1
#
_cell.length_a   1.000
_cell.length_b   1.000
_cell.length_c   1.000
_cell.angle_alpha   90.00
_cell.angle_beta   90.00
_cell.angle_gamma   90.00
#
_symmetry.space_group_name_H-M   'P 1'
#
loop_
_entity.id
_entity.type
_entity.pdbx_description
1 polymer ?
#
loop_
_entity_poly.entity_id
_entity_poly.type
_entity_poly.pdbx_seq_one_letter_code
_entity_poly.pdbx_strand_id
1 'polypeptide(L)'
;MGRKWYEDGKLLKKKNTFTDFIACAEHLMKSKYCSKEKLCISGKSAGGLLMGAVLNMRPDLFKAAIVGVPFVDALTTMLDPTIPLTTAEWEEWGDPREEEYYYYMKSYSPVDNVSADLYVFS
;
A
#
# COMPACT_ATOMS: atom_id res chain seq x y z
N MET A 1 -18.63 -10.48 1.18
CA MET A 1 -18.07 -9.12 0.95
C MET A 1 -19.21 -8.10 0.98
N GLY A 2 -18.97 -6.87 1.45
CA GLY A 2 -19.99 -5.82 1.60
C GLY A 2 -19.42 -4.57 2.26
N ARG A 3 -20.26 -3.59 2.66
CA ARG A 3 -19.79 -2.30 3.22
C ARG A 3 -18.79 -2.46 4.37
N LYS A 4 -19.02 -3.42 5.26
CA LYS A 4 -18.11 -3.73 6.36
C LYS A 4 -16.68 -4.06 5.88
N TRP A 5 -16.54 -4.79 4.79
CA TRP A 5 -15.22 -5.13 4.21
C TRP A 5 -14.45 -3.90 3.77
N TYR A 6 -15.16 -2.91 3.22
CA TYR A 6 -14.57 -1.62 2.83
C TYR A 6 -14.20 -0.79 4.06
N GLU A 7 -15.08 -0.67 5.05
CA GLU A 7 -14.77 0.06 6.31
C GLU A 7 -13.60 -0.57 7.07
N ASP A 8 -13.46 -1.90 7.00
CA ASP A 8 -12.33 -2.62 7.58
C ASP A 8 -11.03 -2.50 6.76
N GLY A 9 -11.03 -1.81 5.62
CA GLY A 9 -9.86 -1.55 4.76
C GLY A 9 -9.53 -0.07 4.59
N LYS A 10 -10.02 0.78 5.49
CA LYS A 10 -10.05 2.24 5.37
C LYS A 10 -9.54 2.93 6.64
N LEU A 11 -9.13 4.21 6.59
CA LEU A 11 -8.67 4.98 7.75
C LEU A 11 -7.61 4.21 8.58
N LEU A 12 -7.77 4.13 9.90
CA LEU A 12 -6.88 3.41 10.83
C LEU A 12 -6.93 1.87 10.69
N LYS A 13 -7.65 1.36 9.69
CA LYS A 13 -7.64 -0.05 9.28
C LYS A 13 -7.06 -0.25 7.88
N LYS A 14 -6.54 0.82 7.24
CA LYS A 14 -6.02 0.76 5.85
C LYS A 14 -5.03 -0.39 5.63
N LYS A 15 -4.19 -0.69 6.63
CA LYS A 15 -3.20 -1.77 6.53
C LYS A 15 -3.77 -3.15 6.22
N ASN A 16 -5.03 -3.40 6.57
CA ASN A 16 -5.71 -4.64 6.23
C ASN A 16 -5.69 -4.89 4.71
N THR A 17 -5.80 -3.82 3.90
CA THR A 17 -5.69 -3.90 2.43
C THR A 17 -4.37 -4.52 1.98
N PHE A 18 -3.26 -4.14 2.64
CA PHE A 18 -1.92 -4.59 2.27
C PHE A 18 -1.64 -5.99 2.80
N THR A 19 -2.01 -6.26 4.06
CA THR A 19 -1.79 -7.57 4.69
C THR A 19 -2.64 -8.65 4.05
N ASP A 20 -3.87 -8.34 3.63
CA ASP A 20 -4.73 -9.30 2.92
C ASP A 20 -4.15 -9.65 1.55
N PHE A 21 -3.61 -8.66 0.84
CA PHE A 21 -2.96 -8.88 -0.45
C PHE A 21 -1.71 -9.76 -0.31
N ILE A 22 -0.88 -9.51 0.71
CA ILE A 22 0.27 -10.34 1.05
C ILE A 22 -0.19 -11.78 1.40
N ALA A 23 -1.23 -11.93 2.23
CA ALA A 23 -1.75 -13.24 2.60
C ALA A 23 -2.27 -14.02 1.38
N CYS A 24 -2.88 -13.34 0.41
CA CYS A 24 -3.29 -13.96 -0.85
C CYS A 24 -2.08 -14.44 -1.66
N ALA A 25 -1.02 -13.64 -1.78
CA ALA A 25 0.22 -14.02 -2.45
C ALA A 25 0.87 -15.24 -1.79
N GLU A 26 0.98 -15.24 -0.47
CA GLU A 26 1.48 -16.37 0.33
C GLU A 26 0.65 -17.64 0.15
N HIS A 27 -0.68 -17.49 0.13
CA HIS A 27 -1.58 -18.61 -0.11
C HIS A 27 -1.37 -19.22 -1.50
N LEU A 28 -1.23 -18.41 -2.56
CA LEU A 28 -0.98 -18.90 -3.92
C LEU A 28 0.33 -19.70 -4.01
N MET A 29 1.40 -19.24 -3.34
CA MET A 29 2.66 -19.97 -3.27
C MET A 29 2.53 -21.27 -2.48
N LYS A 30 1.89 -21.23 -1.30
CA LYS A 30 1.69 -22.40 -0.44
C LYS A 30 0.86 -23.48 -1.14
N SER A 31 -0.16 -23.06 -1.88
CA SER A 31 -1.04 -23.93 -2.67
C SER A 31 -0.43 -24.36 -4.01
N LYS A 32 0.84 -24.00 -4.28
CA LYS A 32 1.61 -24.37 -5.49
C LYS A 32 0.99 -23.87 -6.80
N TYR A 33 0.21 -22.80 -6.76
CA TYR A 33 -0.28 -22.12 -7.97
C TYR A 33 0.80 -21.24 -8.62
N CYS A 34 1.74 -20.73 -7.84
CA CYS A 34 2.89 -19.95 -8.34
C CYS A 34 4.14 -20.19 -7.48
N SER A 35 5.25 -19.57 -7.88
CA SER A 35 6.49 -19.49 -7.10
C SER A 35 6.97 -18.04 -7.06
N LYS A 36 7.88 -17.74 -6.12
CA LYS A 36 8.46 -16.39 -5.95
C LYS A 36 9.09 -15.86 -7.23
N GLU A 37 9.69 -16.73 -8.03
CA GLU A 37 10.35 -16.39 -9.29
C GLU A 37 9.38 -16.05 -10.42
N LYS A 38 8.07 -16.32 -10.24
CA LYS A 38 7.04 -16.20 -11.27
C LYS A 38 5.87 -15.30 -10.86
N LEU A 39 5.80 -14.87 -9.60
CA LEU A 39 4.69 -14.05 -9.12
C LEU A 39 4.94 -12.57 -9.46
N CYS A 40 4.08 -12.01 -10.31
CA CYS A 40 4.07 -10.58 -10.63
C CYS A 40 2.78 -9.94 -10.13
N ILE A 41 2.84 -8.66 -9.74
CA ILE A 41 1.71 -7.90 -9.23
C ILE A 41 1.47 -6.63 -10.06
N SER A 42 0.24 -6.13 -10.08
CA SER A 42 -0.07 -4.89 -10.77
C SER A 42 -1.18 -4.09 -10.08
N GLY A 43 -1.08 -2.76 -10.17
CA GLY A 43 -2.03 -1.84 -9.58
C GLY A 43 -1.93 -0.43 -10.16
N LYS A 44 -3.04 0.31 -10.14
CA LYS A 44 -3.14 1.67 -10.70
C LYS A 44 -3.78 2.64 -9.72
N SER A 45 -3.37 3.92 -9.68
CA SER A 45 -3.98 4.95 -8.82
C SER A 45 -3.90 4.55 -7.34
N ALA A 46 -5.01 4.40 -6.62
CA ALA A 46 -5.05 3.82 -5.27
C ALA A 46 -4.53 2.37 -5.21
N GLY A 47 -4.63 1.61 -6.30
CA GLY A 47 -3.96 0.31 -6.42
C GLY A 47 -2.43 0.44 -6.50
N GLY A 48 -1.92 1.60 -6.92
CA GLY A 48 -0.48 1.91 -6.87
C GLY A 48 0.03 2.12 -5.45
N LEU A 49 -0.79 2.70 -4.56
CA LEU A 49 -0.51 2.73 -3.12
C LEU A 49 -0.35 1.30 -2.57
N LEU A 50 -1.28 0.42 -2.91
CA LEU A 50 -1.22 -1.00 -2.53
C LEU A 50 0.09 -1.63 -3.02
N MET A 51 0.45 -1.50 -4.30
CA MET A 51 1.70 -2.05 -4.84
C MET A 51 2.93 -1.50 -4.11
N GLY A 52 3.01 -0.18 -3.92
CA GLY A 52 4.15 0.45 -3.23
C GLY A 52 4.29 -0.03 -1.79
N ALA A 53 3.19 -0.09 -1.05
CA ALA A 53 3.19 -0.53 0.34
C ALA A 53 3.64 -1.99 0.48
N VAL A 54 3.11 -2.91 -0.34
CA VAL A 54 3.48 -4.33 -0.24
C VAL A 54 4.89 -4.62 -0.73
N LEU A 55 5.41 -3.83 -1.68
CA LEU A 55 6.81 -3.93 -2.11
C LEU A 55 7.77 -3.54 -0.98
N ASN A 56 7.44 -2.53 -0.17
CA ASN A 56 8.24 -2.19 1.01
C ASN A 56 8.09 -3.25 2.12
N MET A 57 6.89 -3.76 2.35
CA MET A 57 6.63 -4.72 3.44
C MET A 57 7.18 -6.11 3.16
N ARG A 58 7.07 -6.60 1.92
CA ARG A 58 7.42 -7.97 1.51
C ARG A 58 8.01 -8.01 0.10
N PRO A 59 9.19 -7.39 -0.11
CA PRO A 59 9.85 -7.40 -1.42
C PRO A 59 10.24 -8.81 -1.88
N ASP A 60 10.43 -9.74 -0.95
CA ASP A 60 10.82 -11.12 -1.20
C ASP A 60 9.74 -12.00 -1.86
N LEU A 61 8.51 -11.48 -2.01
CA LEU A 61 7.38 -12.23 -2.53
C LEU A 61 7.16 -12.08 -4.03
N PHE A 62 7.65 -11.00 -4.63
CA PHE A 62 7.25 -10.61 -5.98
C PHE A 62 8.45 -10.47 -6.91
N LYS A 63 8.39 -11.12 -8.07
CA LYS A 63 9.45 -11.02 -9.08
C LYS A 63 9.45 -9.66 -9.78
N ALA A 64 8.26 -9.11 -10.03
CA ALA A 64 8.08 -7.82 -10.68
C ALA A 64 6.74 -7.19 -10.29
N ALA A 65 6.67 -5.86 -10.40
CA ALA A 65 5.44 -5.11 -10.20
C ALA A 65 5.21 -4.11 -11.36
N ILE A 66 3.96 -3.98 -11.79
CA ILE A 66 3.53 -2.94 -12.74
C ILE A 66 2.70 -1.92 -11.98
N VAL A 67 3.22 -0.71 -11.83
CA VAL A 67 2.60 0.34 -11.03
C VAL A 67 2.25 1.54 -11.90
N GLY A 68 0.94 1.74 -12.15
CA GLY A 68 0.45 2.78 -13.05
C GLY A 68 -0.11 4.00 -12.31
N VAL A 69 0.32 5.21 -12.69
CA VAL A 69 -0.10 6.48 -12.05
C VAL A 69 -0.24 6.38 -10.52
N PRO A 70 0.81 5.94 -9.80
CA PRO A 70 0.67 5.53 -8.41
C PRO A 70 0.45 6.68 -7.43
N PHE A 71 -0.47 6.46 -6.48
CA PHE A 71 -0.53 7.25 -5.25
C PHE A 71 0.51 6.74 -4.24
N VAL A 72 1.77 7.13 -4.39
CA VAL A 72 2.91 6.63 -3.57
C VAL A 72 3.47 7.64 -2.56
N ASP A 73 3.20 8.93 -2.75
CA ASP A 73 3.55 9.99 -1.80
C ASP A 73 2.32 10.36 -0.94
N ALA A 74 1.77 9.36 -0.27
CA ALA A 74 0.46 9.45 0.36
C ALA A 74 0.45 10.44 1.52
N LEU A 75 1.47 10.39 2.38
CA LEU A 75 1.57 11.28 3.54
C LEU A 75 1.68 12.75 3.12
N THR A 76 2.64 13.07 2.26
CA THR A 76 2.87 14.46 1.81
C THR A 76 1.66 15.01 1.08
N THR A 77 1.05 14.22 0.19
CA THR A 77 -0.14 14.64 -0.55
C THR A 77 -1.31 14.92 0.39
N MET A 78 -1.55 14.07 1.40
CA MET A 78 -2.67 14.23 2.33
C MET A 78 -2.46 15.36 3.36
N LEU A 79 -1.22 15.82 3.56
CA LEU A 79 -0.90 16.99 4.37
C LEU A 79 -1.20 18.32 3.66
N ASP A 80 -1.25 18.34 2.32
CA ASP A 80 -1.46 19.55 1.53
C ASP A 80 -2.90 19.67 1.01
N PRO A 81 -3.75 20.51 1.63
CA PRO A 81 -5.14 20.69 1.21
C PRO A 81 -5.29 21.48 -0.10
N THR A 82 -4.21 22.04 -0.65
CA THR A 82 -4.23 22.76 -1.92
C THR A 82 -4.20 21.82 -3.13
N ILE A 83 -3.75 20.57 -2.92
CA ILE A 83 -3.78 19.54 -3.95
C ILE A 83 -5.24 19.10 -4.18
N PRO A 84 -5.74 19.06 -5.43
CA PRO A 84 -7.09 18.59 -5.73
C PRO A 84 -7.36 17.21 -5.14
N LEU A 85 -8.58 17.01 -4.65
CA LEU A 85 -9.08 15.78 -3.99
C LEU A 85 -8.62 15.55 -2.54
N THR A 86 -7.50 16.12 -2.07
CA THR A 86 -6.98 15.85 -0.73
C THR A 86 -8.03 15.98 0.37
N THR A 87 -8.78 17.09 0.41
CA THR A 87 -9.76 17.33 1.46
C THR A 87 -10.93 16.33 1.44
N ALA A 88 -11.32 15.86 0.25
CA ALA A 88 -12.38 14.86 0.10
C ALA A 88 -11.85 13.45 0.45
N GLU A 89 -10.58 13.19 0.17
CA GLU A 89 -9.93 11.91 0.43
C GLU A 89 -9.51 11.70 1.89
N TRP A 90 -9.56 12.73 2.74
CA TRP A 90 -9.43 12.53 4.19
C TRP A 90 -10.49 11.57 4.74
N GLU A 91 -11.68 11.57 4.15
CA GLU A 91 -12.69 10.58 4.51
C GLU A 91 -12.25 9.16 4.17
N GLU A 92 -11.33 8.96 3.19
CA GLU A 92 -10.75 7.67 2.77
C GLU A 92 -9.53 7.24 3.58
N TRP A 93 -8.54 8.13 3.68
CA TRP A 93 -7.22 7.79 4.21
C TRP A 93 -7.01 8.27 5.66
N GLY A 94 -7.78 9.26 6.08
CA GLY A 94 -7.58 10.02 7.31
C GLY A 94 -6.92 11.38 7.06
N ASP A 95 -7.03 12.28 8.02
CA ASP A 95 -6.41 13.60 7.97
C ASP A 95 -5.08 13.59 8.74
N PRO A 96 -3.92 13.54 8.05
CA PRO A 96 -2.61 13.46 8.71
C PRO A 96 -2.17 14.76 9.39
N ARG A 97 -3.00 15.81 9.41
CA ARG A 97 -2.78 16.97 10.28
C ARG A 97 -3.11 16.62 11.75
N GLU A 98 -3.87 15.56 11.97
CA GLU A 98 -4.06 14.92 13.26
C GLU A 98 -2.97 13.86 13.48
N GLU A 99 -2.38 13.85 14.68
CA GLU A 99 -1.20 13.05 15.01
C GLU A 99 -1.40 11.53 14.80
N GLU A 100 -2.58 11.02 15.18
CA GLU A 100 -2.91 9.59 15.04
C GLU A 100 -2.86 9.13 13.56
N TYR A 101 -3.47 9.91 12.67
CA TYR A 101 -3.47 9.63 11.24
C TYR A 101 -2.11 9.90 10.61
N TYR A 102 -1.36 10.91 11.08
CA TYR A 102 0.01 11.17 10.61
C TYR A 102 0.88 9.92 10.77
N TYR A 103 0.98 9.39 11.99
CA TYR A 103 1.84 8.24 12.26
C TYR A 103 1.30 6.96 11.62
N TYR A 104 -0.02 6.77 11.61
CA TYR A 104 -0.61 5.62 10.95
C TYR A 104 -0.34 5.62 9.44
N MET A 105 -0.56 6.75 8.76
CA MET A 105 -0.30 6.92 7.33
C MET A 105 1.19 6.83 7.00
N LYS A 106 2.04 7.50 7.78
CA LYS A 106 3.50 7.41 7.64
C LYS A 106 4.00 5.98 7.71
N SER A 107 3.37 5.11 8.49
CA SER A 107 3.79 3.72 8.63
C SER A 107 3.44 2.80 7.45
N TYR A 108 2.76 3.31 6.41
CA TYR A 108 2.51 2.57 5.17
C TYR A 108 2.75 3.38 3.89
N SER A 109 2.90 4.71 3.97
CA SER A 109 3.13 5.57 2.82
C SER A 109 4.38 5.10 2.04
N PRO A 110 4.27 4.74 0.75
CA PRO A 110 5.34 4.04 0.05
C PRO A 110 6.67 4.79 0.00
N VAL A 111 6.66 6.09 -0.36
CA VAL A 111 7.89 6.88 -0.45
C VAL A 111 8.58 7.01 0.92
N ASP A 112 7.80 7.13 2.00
CA ASP A 112 8.31 7.26 3.37
C ASP A 112 8.90 5.96 3.95
N ASN A 113 8.68 4.81 3.31
CA ASN A 113 9.08 3.49 3.82
C ASN A 113 10.05 2.75 2.87
N VAL A 114 10.66 3.44 1.91
CA VAL A 114 11.71 2.84 1.08
C VAL A 114 12.96 2.59 1.93
N SER A 115 13.37 1.33 2.09
CA SER A 115 14.62 0.97 2.78
C SER A 115 15.78 0.82 1.79
N ALA A 116 16.98 1.25 2.22
CA ALA A 116 18.22 1.08 1.47
C ALA A 116 18.58 -0.40 1.25
N ASP A 117 18.13 -1.29 2.14
CA ASP A 117 18.40 -2.73 2.07
C ASP A 117 17.78 -3.40 0.83
N LEU A 118 16.79 -2.77 0.18
CA LEU A 118 16.20 -3.27 -1.07
C LEU A 118 17.10 -3.08 -2.30
N TYR A 119 18.13 -2.23 -2.23
CA TYR A 119 18.97 -1.87 -3.39
C TYR A 119 20.37 -2.51 -3.36
N VAL A 120 20.70 -3.25 -2.30
CA VAL A 120 21.96 -4.00 -2.24
C VAL A 120 21.72 -5.37 -2.84
N PHE A 121 21.90 -5.49 -4.15
CA PHE A 121 22.01 -6.79 -4.82
C PHE A 121 23.22 -7.53 -4.24
N SER A 122 22.99 -8.58 -3.45
CA SER A 122 23.99 -9.60 -3.12
C SER A 122 23.89 -10.77 -4.07
#